data_AF-A0A172XDA8-F1
#
_entry.id   AF-A0A172XDA8-F1
#
_cell.length_a   1.000
_cell.length_b   1.000
_cell.length_c   1.000
_cell.angle_alpha   90.00
_cell.angle_beta   90.00
_cell.angle_gamma   90.00
#
_symmetry.space_group_name_H-M   'P 1'
#
loop_
_entity.id
_entity.type
_entity.pdbx_description
1 polymer ?
#
loop_
_entity_poly.entity_id
_entity_poly.type
_entity_poly.pdbx_seq_one_letter_code
_entity_poly.pdbx_strand_id
1 'polypeptide(L)'
;MKRITLSALLMTLFLLISCNNSGTSPKDGQAAKSDGTVIDLATITKNITDAVAFAKGVKEVHTLVKSIDELAKAIGKKIKSDGQFDTESGKNGSLLAGAQSIMLAVKAKLGQLEKKEGFSTELKQKVTDSKTKAETFLTKLKDNHSDLGKNEATDAHAKSAIDITDTGAKDKGTSELIALNTSINDLLTAAEAEVTAAINALTIPAKP
;
A
#
# COMPACT_ATOMS: atom_id res chain seq x y z
N MET A 1 15.80 -29.24 -57.66
CA MET A 1 15.89 -28.27 -56.55
C MET A 1 16.77 -27.11 -57.00
N LYS A 2 16.25 -25.87 -57.06
CA LYS A 2 17.03 -24.69 -57.45
C LYS A 2 18.12 -24.45 -56.41
N ARG A 3 19.39 -24.39 -56.84
CA ARG A 3 20.51 -24.05 -55.96
C ARG A 3 20.36 -22.59 -55.55
N ILE A 4 20.05 -22.35 -54.28
CA ILE A 4 20.11 -21.00 -53.70
C ILE A 4 21.60 -20.63 -53.67
N THR A 5 21.96 -19.55 -54.35
CA THR A 5 23.34 -19.08 -54.40
C THR A 5 23.71 -18.44 -53.06
N LEU A 6 24.96 -18.59 -52.62
CA LEU A 6 25.46 -18.00 -51.38
C LEU A 6 25.20 -16.48 -51.32
N SER A 7 25.23 -15.80 -52.48
CA SER A 7 24.87 -14.39 -52.64
C SER A 7 23.40 -14.11 -52.30
N ALA A 8 22.46 -14.98 -52.71
CA ALA A 8 21.05 -14.83 -52.38
C ALA A 8 20.79 -15.01 -50.87
N LEU A 9 21.54 -15.90 -50.22
CA LEU A 9 21.47 -16.16 -48.78
C LEU A 9 22.09 -15.01 -47.97
N LEU A 10 23.19 -14.42 -48.46
CA LEU A 10 23.80 -13.23 -47.85
C LEU A 10 22.91 -11.99 -48.00
N MET A 11 22.27 -11.78 -49.16
CA MET A 11 21.34 -10.67 -49.35
C MET A 11 20.11 -10.79 -48.46
N THR A 12 19.55 -11.99 -48.28
CA THR A 12 18.42 -12.19 -47.36
C THR A 12 18.84 -11.99 -45.92
N LEU A 13 20.02 -12.43 -45.50
CA LEU A 13 20.55 -12.15 -44.16
C LEU A 13 20.79 -10.65 -43.93
N PHE A 14 21.33 -9.93 -44.92
CA PHE A 14 21.52 -8.47 -44.86
C PHE A 14 20.19 -7.71 -44.83
N LEU A 15 19.17 -8.16 -45.57
CA LEU A 15 17.80 -7.61 -45.55
C LEU A 15 17.10 -7.86 -44.22
N LEU A 16 17.31 -9.03 -43.59
CA LEU A 16 16.73 -9.33 -42.28
C LEU A 16 17.40 -8.52 -41.15
N ILE A 17 18.71 -8.26 -41.25
CA ILE A 17 19.44 -7.41 -40.31
C ILE A 17 19.11 -5.92 -40.53
N SER A 18 18.92 -5.49 -41.79
CA SER A 18 18.62 -4.09 -42.12
C SER A 18 17.15 -3.71 -41.88
N CYS A 19 16.21 -4.63 -42.01
CA CYS A 19 14.80 -4.40 -41.64
C CYS A 19 14.58 -4.34 -40.12
N ASN A 20 15.49 -4.89 -39.32
CA ASN A 20 15.43 -4.79 -37.86
C ASN A 20 15.92 -3.44 -37.31
N ASN A 21 16.35 -2.52 -38.17
CA ASN A 21 16.73 -1.14 -37.83
C ASN A 21 15.76 -0.08 -38.42
N SER A 22 14.52 -0.49 -38.75
CA SER A 22 13.49 0.38 -39.33
C SER A 22 12.77 1.27 -38.31
N GLY A 23 13.08 1.14 -37.02
CA GLY A 23 12.69 2.09 -35.99
C GLY A 23 13.61 3.31 -36.00
N THR A 24 13.04 4.51 -35.83
CA THR A 24 13.82 5.72 -35.53
C THR A 24 14.84 5.41 -34.44
N SER A 25 16.14 5.56 -34.74
CA SER A 25 17.19 5.31 -33.76
C SER A 25 16.93 6.16 -32.50
N PRO A 26 17.00 5.58 -31.29
CA PRO A 26 16.81 6.33 -30.06
C PRO A 26 17.74 7.54 -30.03
N LYS A 27 17.21 8.69 -29.63
CA LYS A 27 18.01 9.87 -29.30
C LYS A 27 18.57 9.76 -27.88
N ASP A 28 19.44 10.69 -27.49
CA ASP A 28 19.94 10.76 -26.12
C ASP A 28 18.78 10.76 -25.11
N GLY A 29 18.87 9.88 -24.10
CA GLY A 29 17.82 9.70 -23.09
C GLY A 29 16.67 8.76 -23.51
N GLN A 30 16.73 8.18 -24.71
CA GLN A 30 15.74 7.21 -25.19
C GLN A 30 16.34 5.80 -25.30
N ALA A 31 15.47 4.79 -25.26
CA ALA A 31 15.82 3.41 -25.59
C ALA A 31 14.80 2.82 -26.57
N ALA A 32 15.22 1.89 -27.42
CA ALA A 32 14.31 1.13 -28.28
C ALA A 32 14.03 -0.24 -27.66
N LYS A 33 12.77 -0.66 -27.68
CA LYS A 33 12.36 -2.03 -27.37
C LYS A 33 12.53 -2.94 -28.59
N SER A 34 12.43 -4.25 -28.38
CA SER A 34 12.54 -5.26 -29.44
C SER A 34 11.44 -5.16 -30.51
N ASP A 35 10.32 -4.51 -30.20
CA ASP A 35 9.20 -4.25 -31.13
C ASP A 35 9.35 -2.92 -31.89
N GLY A 36 10.48 -2.22 -31.73
CA GLY A 36 10.76 -0.92 -32.34
C GLY A 36 10.12 0.27 -31.62
N THR A 37 9.40 0.05 -30.50
CA THR A 37 8.86 1.15 -29.68
C THR A 37 10.01 1.90 -29.01
N VAL A 38 10.05 3.23 -29.18
CA VAL A 38 11.01 4.09 -28.48
C VAL A 38 10.40 4.56 -27.16
N ILE A 39 11.13 4.35 -26.07
CA ILE A 39 10.78 4.82 -24.73
C ILE A 39 11.65 6.00 -24.30
N ASP A 40 11.07 6.90 -23.51
CA ASP A 40 11.77 7.99 -22.86
C ASP A 40 12.18 7.59 -21.44
N LEU A 41 13.49 7.46 -21.19
CA LEU A 41 14.02 6.96 -19.92
C LEU A 41 13.76 7.94 -18.77
N ALA A 42 13.75 9.25 -19.04
CA ALA A 42 13.46 10.27 -18.04
C ALA A 42 12.03 10.16 -17.52
N THR A 43 11.06 10.02 -18.43
CA THR A 43 9.64 9.84 -18.09
C THR A 43 9.42 8.55 -17.32
N ILE A 44 9.99 7.42 -17.76
CA ILE A 44 9.82 6.14 -17.05
C ILE A 44 10.45 6.19 -15.66
N THR A 45 11.66 6.74 -15.53
CA THR A 45 12.33 6.89 -14.24
C THR A 45 11.52 7.76 -13.28
N LYS A 46 10.91 8.84 -13.79
CA LYS A 46 9.98 9.68 -13.02
C LYS A 46 8.77 8.88 -12.55
N ASN A 47 8.11 8.13 -13.43
CA ASN A 47 6.94 7.33 -13.08
C ASN A 47 7.27 6.27 -12.02
N ILE A 48 8.42 5.60 -12.14
CA ILE A 48 8.89 4.64 -11.13
C ILE A 48 9.11 5.35 -9.79
N THR A 49 9.79 6.51 -9.80
CA THR A 49 10.08 7.29 -8.59
C THR A 49 8.78 7.72 -7.88
N ASP A 50 7.83 8.24 -8.65
CA ASP A 50 6.54 8.71 -8.12
C ASP A 50 5.71 7.54 -7.55
N ALA A 51 5.65 6.41 -8.27
CA ALA A 51 4.97 5.19 -7.81
C ALA A 51 5.59 4.62 -6.53
N VAL A 52 6.92 4.54 -6.46
CA VAL A 52 7.65 4.06 -5.27
C VAL A 52 7.42 4.99 -4.08
N ALA A 53 7.45 6.31 -4.29
CA ALA A 53 7.19 7.28 -3.23
C ALA A 53 5.74 7.21 -2.71
N PHE A 54 4.78 6.86 -3.56
CA PHE A 54 3.40 6.61 -3.16
C PHE A 54 3.27 5.31 -2.36
N ALA A 55 3.79 4.20 -2.91
CA ALA A 55 3.77 2.88 -2.24
C ALA A 55 4.44 2.92 -0.86
N LYS A 56 5.54 3.67 -0.70
CA LYS A 56 6.18 3.90 0.60
C LYS A 56 5.23 4.56 1.61
N GLY A 57 4.49 5.58 1.19
CA GLY A 57 3.52 6.25 2.06
C GLY A 57 2.36 5.33 2.45
N VAL A 58 1.87 4.52 1.51
CA VAL A 58 0.85 3.49 1.81
C VAL A 58 1.39 2.43 2.78
N LYS A 59 2.64 1.98 2.60
CA LYS A 59 3.27 0.99 3.49
C LYS A 59 3.44 1.50 4.92
N GLU A 60 3.75 2.78 5.08
CA GLU A 60 3.81 3.42 6.40
C GLU A 60 2.42 3.40 7.08
N VAL A 61 1.37 3.77 6.36
CA VAL A 61 -0.02 3.67 6.87
C VAL A 61 -0.37 2.22 7.24
N HIS A 62 -0.06 1.27 6.36
CA HIS A 62 -0.29 -0.17 6.60
C HIS A 62 0.36 -0.64 7.90
N THR A 63 1.62 -0.26 8.12
CA THR A 63 2.37 -0.65 9.32
C THR A 63 1.79 -0.01 10.58
N LEU A 64 1.37 1.26 10.52
CA LEU A 64 0.71 1.93 11.64
C LEU A 64 -0.63 1.26 12.00
N VAL A 65 -1.45 0.89 11.01
CA VAL A 65 -2.69 0.14 11.26
C VAL A 65 -2.39 -1.22 11.91
N LYS A 66 -1.39 -1.94 11.40
CA LYS A 66 -0.95 -3.22 11.98
C LYS A 66 -0.34 -3.11 13.38
N SER A 67 0.23 -1.96 13.74
CA SER A 67 0.76 -1.76 15.09
C SER A 67 -0.33 -1.80 16.17
N ILE A 68 -1.60 -1.61 15.82
CA ILE A 68 -2.72 -1.76 16.75
C ILE A 68 -2.87 -3.21 17.21
N ASP A 69 -2.55 -4.19 16.36
CA ASP A 69 -2.57 -5.61 16.73
C ASP A 69 -1.52 -5.90 17.83
N GLU A 70 -0.40 -5.18 17.82
CA GLU A 70 0.62 -5.27 18.88
C GLU A 70 0.17 -4.57 20.17
N LEU A 71 -0.52 -3.44 20.07
CA LEU A 71 -1.12 -2.79 21.25
C LEU A 71 -2.22 -3.65 21.88
N ALA A 72 -3.02 -4.35 21.08
CA ALA A 72 -4.06 -5.24 21.57
C ALA A 72 -3.49 -6.38 22.45
N LYS A 73 -2.27 -6.86 22.16
CA LYS A 73 -1.58 -7.86 23.00
C LYS A 73 -1.26 -7.36 24.41
N ALA A 74 -1.20 -6.04 24.62
CA ALA A 74 -0.94 -5.42 25.91
C ALA A 74 -2.22 -5.13 26.73
N ILE A 75 -3.41 -5.49 26.24
CA ILE A 75 -4.67 -5.33 26.98
C ILE A 75 -4.63 -6.12 28.28
N GLY A 76 -4.97 -5.46 29.39
CA GLY A 76 -4.99 -6.04 30.73
C GLY A 76 -3.60 -6.40 31.25
N LYS A 77 -2.54 -5.76 30.73
CA LYS A 77 -1.15 -6.05 31.07
C LYS A 77 -0.44 -4.85 31.69
N LYS A 78 0.58 -5.16 32.51
CA LYS A 78 1.64 -4.24 32.93
C LYS A 78 3.00 -4.88 32.69
N ILE A 79 4.05 -4.07 32.70
CA ILE A 79 5.44 -4.57 32.66
C ILE A 79 5.82 -5.05 34.07
N LYS A 80 6.35 -6.27 34.19
CA LYS A 80 7.02 -6.74 35.41
C LYS A 80 8.54 -6.56 35.33
N SER A 81 9.23 -6.75 36.44
CA SER A 81 10.67 -6.44 36.59
C SER A 81 11.60 -7.19 35.63
N ASP A 82 11.17 -8.31 35.06
CA ASP A 82 11.93 -9.08 34.06
C ASP A 82 11.65 -8.66 32.61
N GLY A 83 10.88 -7.58 32.41
CA GLY A 83 10.53 -7.04 31.10
C GLY A 83 9.40 -7.76 30.37
N GLN A 84 8.82 -8.83 30.93
CA GLN A 84 7.62 -9.45 30.36
C GLN A 84 6.35 -8.80 30.92
N PHE A 85 5.19 -9.31 30.47
CA PHE A 85 3.91 -8.84 30.97
C PHE A 85 3.46 -9.60 32.22
N ASP A 86 2.89 -8.87 33.17
CA ASP A 86 2.04 -9.36 34.26
C ASP A 86 0.61 -8.85 34.06
N THR A 87 -0.35 -9.40 34.78
CA THR A 87 -1.77 -9.03 34.67
C THR A 87 -2.05 -7.72 35.40
N GLU A 88 -2.76 -6.82 34.75
CA GLU A 88 -3.30 -5.57 35.29
C GLU A 88 -4.66 -5.32 34.62
N SER A 89 -5.66 -6.11 35.03
CA SER A 89 -6.96 -6.13 34.36
C SER A 89 -7.71 -4.80 34.53
N GLY A 90 -8.38 -4.40 33.47
CA GLY A 90 -9.36 -3.33 33.47
C GLY A 90 -8.77 -1.93 33.62
N LYS A 91 -7.50 -1.72 33.25
CA LYS A 91 -6.83 -0.40 33.26
C LYS A 91 -6.30 0.01 31.89
N ASN A 92 -7.15 -0.10 30.87
CA ASN A 92 -6.73 0.06 29.47
C ASN A 92 -6.89 1.48 28.91
N GLY A 93 -7.31 2.46 29.72
CA GLY A 93 -7.65 3.80 29.22
C GLY A 93 -6.51 4.50 28.45
N SER A 94 -5.29 4.46 29.00
CA SER A 94 -4.11 5.05 28.36
C SER A 94 -3.65 4.29 27.11
N LEU A 95 -3.77 2.95 27.12
CA LEU A 95 -3.50 2.10 25.95
C LEU A 95 -4.44 2.46 24.79
N LEU A 96 -5.74 2.62 25.08
CA LEU A 96 -6.75 3.01 24.09
C LEU A 96 -6.52 4.43 23.56
N ALA A 97 -6.14 5.38 24.43
CA ALA A 97 -5.74 6.71 23.99
C ALA A 97 -4.53 6.67 23.04
N GLY A 98 -3.55 5.79 23.31
CA GLY A 98 -2.41 5.53 22.42
C GLY A 98 -2.85 5.00 21.06
N ALA A 99 -3.73 3.99 21.04
CA ALA A 99 -4.31 3.45 19.81
C ALA A 99 -5.05 4.53 18.99
N GLN A 100 -5.86 5.36 19.64
CA GLN A 100 -6.55 6.49 19.00
C GLN A 100 -5.55 7.50 18.41
N SER A 101 -4.46 7.81 19.11
CA SER A 101 -3.40 8.70 18.62
C SER A 101 -2.76 8.17 17.33
N ILE A 102 -2.46 6.88 17.26
CA ILE A 102 -1.93 6.24 16.04
C ILE A 102 -2.94 6.35 14.89
N MET A 103 -4.23 6.15 15.16
CA MET A 103 -5.27 6.26 14.14
C MET A 103 -5.49 7.68 13.62
N LEU A 104 -5.33 8.68 14.48
CA LEU A 104 -5.32 10.09 14.04
C LEU A 104 -4.17 10.35 13.07
N ALA A 105 -2.99 9.78 13.34
CA ALA A 105 -1.84 9.86 12.43
C ALA A 105 -2.11 9.12 11.11
N VAL A 106 -2.74 7.94 11.15
CA VAL A 106 -3.19 7.20 9.95
C VAL A 106 -4.14 8.03 9.10
N LYS A 107 -5.19 8.62 9.71
CA LYS A 107 -6.13 9.52 9.03
C LYS A 107 -5.41 10.68 8.36
N ALA A 108 -4.47 11.33 9.07
CA ALA A 108 -3.71 12.45 8.54
C ALA A 108 -2.86 12.05 7.32
N LYS A 109 -2.16 10.91 7.39
CA LYS A 109 -1.34 10.38 6.29
C LYS A 109 -2.16 9.97 5.08
N LEU A 110 -3.31 9.33 5.27
CA LEU A 110 -4.26 9.05 4.18
C LEU A 110 -4.76 10.34 3.52
N GLY A 111 -5.04 11.38 4.31
CA GLY A 111 -5.37 12.71 3.77
C GLY A 111 -4.24 13.39 3.00
N GLN A 112 -2.97 13.07 3.28
CA GLN A 112 -1.83 13.53 2.48
C GLN A 112 -1.70 12.74 1.18
N LEU A 113 -1.91 11.42 1.23
CA LEU A 113 -1.91 10.57 0.03
C LEU A 113 -3.04 10.94 -0.94
N GLU A 114 -4.22 11.27 -0.43
CA GLU A 114 -5.39 11.67 -1.22
C GLU A 114 -5.13 12.93 -2.05
N LYS A 115 -4.29 13.83 -1.54
CA LYS A 115 -3.91 15.08 -2.21
C LYS A 115 -2.84 14.91 -3.27
N LYS A 116 -2.23 13.73 -3.40
CA LYS A 116 -1.20 13.52 -4.42
C LYS A 116 -1.82 13.49 -5.82
N GLU A 117 -1.18 14.19 -6.74
CA GLU A 117 -1.53 14.23 -8.15
C GLU A 117 -0.80 13.14 -8.94
N GLY A 118 -1.22 12.91 -10.19
CA GLY A 118 -0.57 11.95 -11.09
C GLY A 118 -0.99 10.48 -10.94
N PHE A 119 -1.89 10.17 -9.99
CA PHE A 119 -2.43 8.81 -9.80
C PHE A 119 -3.81 8.62 -10.42
N SER A 120 -4.10 7.37 -10.80
CA SER A 120 -5.37 6.95 -11.38
C SER A 120 -6.56 7.26 -10.45
N THR A 121 -7.73 7.50 -11.05
CA THR A 121 -8.98 7.72 -10.29
C THR A 121 -9.30 6.55 -9.37
N GLU A 122 -9.04 5.31 -9.82
CA GLU A 122 -9.24 4.10 -9.02
C GLU A 122 -8.33 4.08 -7.78
N LEU A 123 -7.04 4.39 -7.92
CA LEU A 123 -6.12 4.42 -6.78
C LEU A 123 -6.52 5.51 -5.78
N LYS A 124 -6.94 6.68 -6.27
CA LYS A 124 -7.46 7.76 -5.41
C LYS A 124 -8.72 7.33 -4.66
N GLN A 125 -9.65 6.63 -5.32
CA GLN A 125 -10.85 6.09 -4.67
C GLN A 125 -10.49 5.11 -3.53
N LYS A 126 -9.48 4.25 -3.71
CA LYS A 126 -9.00 3.36 -2.64
C LYS A 126 -8.42 4.15 -1.46
N VAL A 127 -7.68 5.24 -1.70
CA VAL A 127 -7.20 6.12 -0.62
C VAL A 127 -8.36 6.77 0.13
N THR A 128 -9.35 7.32 -0.59
CA THR A 128 -10.54 7.95 0.01
C THR A 128 -11.36 6.93 0.81
N ASP A 129 -11.53 5.72 0.32
CA ASP A 129 -12.21 4.62 1.03
C ASP A 129 -11.50 4.26 2.33
N SER A 130 -10.18 4.03 2.28
CA SER A 130 -9.36 3.78 3.47
C SER A 130 -9.45 4.92 4.49
N LYS A 131 -9.40 6.17 4.02
CA LYS A 131 -9.53 7.36 4.87
C LYS A 131 -10.89 7.42 5.56
N THR A 132 -11.96 7.17 4.81
CA THR A 132 -13.33 7.15 5.33
C THR A 132 -13.48 6.08 6.40
N LYS A 133 -12.93 4.88 6.18
CA LYS A 133 -12.93 3.80 7.17
C LYS A 133 -12.14 4.16 8.44
N ALA A 134 -11.01 4.86 8.32
CA ALA A 134 -10.28 5.38 9.46
C ALA A 134 -11.09 6.43 10.25
N GLU A 135 -11.85 7.28 9.56
CA GLU A 135 -12.77 8.23 10.18
C GLU A 135 -13.94 7.56 10.89
N THR A 136 -14.52 6.52 10.29
CA THR A 136 -15.56 5.70 10.91
C THR A 136 -15.05 5.02 12.18
N PHE A 137 -13.84 4.44 12.14
CA PHE A 137 -13.23 3.84 13.33
C PHE A 137 -13.02 4.86 14.45
N LEU A 138 -12.42 6.01 14.15
CA LEU A 138 -12.22 7.09 15.13
C LEU A 138 -13.54 7.61 15.71
N THR A 139 -14.58 7.71 14.88
CA THR A 139 -15.93 8.11 15.32
C THR A 139 -16.50 7.07 16.27
N LYS A 140 -16.35 5.78 15.96
CA LYS A 140 -16.81 4.68 16.82
C LYS A 140 -16.15 4.71 18.20
N LEU A 141 -14.84 4.96 18.28
CA LEU A 141 -14.12 5.11 19.56
C LEU A 141 -14.66 6.32 20.34
N LYS A 142 -14.84 7.46 19.67
CA LYS A 142 -15.37 8.68 20.26
C LYS A 142 -16.80 8.49 20.78
N ASP A 143 -17.66 7.83 20.04
CA ASP A 143 -19.06 7.61 20.43
C ASP A 143 -19.18 6.64 21.62
N ASN A 144 -18.17 5.78 21.84
CA ASN A 144 -18.07 4.88 23.00
C ASN A 144 -17.17 5.43 24.13
N HIS A 145 -16.93 6.75 24.19
CA HIS A 145 -16.01 7.34 25.17
C HIS A 145 -16.39 7.07 26.63
N SER A 146 -17.66 6.81 26.97
CA SER A 146 -18.07 6.47 28.33
C SER A 146 -17.46 5.14 28.82
N ASP A 147 -17.24 4.22 27.90
CA ASP A 147 -16.65 2.90 28.18
C ASP A 147 -15.14 2.91 27.97
N LEU A 148 -14.66 3.65 26.97
CA LEU A 148 -13.27 3.62 26.50
C LEU A 148 -12.40 4.75 27.07
N GLY A 149 -12.98 5.90 27.37
CA GLY A 149 -12.28 7.14 27.74
C GLY A 149 -12.00 7.29 29.24
N LYS A 150 -12.09 6.20 30.01
CA LYS A 150 -11.81 6.16 31.45
C LYS A 150 -10.55 5.35 31.73
N ASN A 151 -9.87 5.65 32.83
CA ASN A 151 -8.67 4.92 33.24
C ASN A 151 -8.98 3.41 33.38
N GLU A 152 -10.16 3.09 33.92
CA GLU A 152 -10.66 1.77 34.26
C GLU A 152 -11.43 1.11 33.08
N ALA A 153 -11.02 1.36 31.84
CA ALA A 153 -11.60 0.69 30.68
C ALA A 153 -11.32 -0.83 30.78
N THR A 154 -12.40 -1.63 30.81
CA THR A 154 -12.31 -3.08 31.01
C THR A 154 -11.59 -3.77 29.85
N ASP A 155 -11.01 -4.94 30.10
CA ASP A 155 -10.34 -5.72 29.05
C ASP A 155 -11.32 -6.10 27.93
N ALA A 156 -12.59 -6.39 28.27
CA ALA A 156 -13.63 -6.69 27.29
C ALA A 156 -13.98 -5.48 26.41
N HIS A 157 -14.08 -4.27 27.00
CA HIS A 157 -14.32 -3.06 26.21
C HIS A 157 -13.11 -2.71 25.33
N ALA A 158 -11.89 -2.87 25.84
CA ALA A 158 -10.68 -2.65 25.06
C ALA A 158 -10.58 -3.62 23.88
N LYS A 159 -10.88 -4.91 24.09
CA LYS A 159 -10.92 -5.92 23.02
C LYS A 159 -11.98 -5.61 21.96
N SER A 160 -13.18 -5.22 22.37
CA SER A 160 -14.25 -4.78 21.44
C SER A 160 -13.90 -3.52 20.65
N ALA A 161 -12.88 -2.76 21.08
CA ALA A 161 -12.41 -1.56 20.41
C ALA A 161 -11.23 -1.81 19.47
N ILE A 162 -10.21 -2.58 19.87
CA ILE A 162 -8.93 -2.64 19.12
C ILE A 162 -8.40 -4.05 18.84
N ASP A 163 -9.00 -5.12 19.36
CA ASP A 163 -8.53 -6.48 19.14
C ASP A 163 -9.30 -7.16 18.00
N ILE A 164 -8.70 -7.21 16.82
CA ILE A 164 -9.31 -7.86 15.64
C ILE A 164 -9.50 -9.37 15.79
N THR A 165 -8.75 -9.99 16.70
CA THR A 165 -8.83 -11.44 17.00
C THR A 165 -9.85 -11.77 18.07
N ASP A 166 -10.43 -10.77 18.73
CA ASP A 166 -11.43 -10.99 19.77
C ASP A 166 -12.61 -11.81 19.23
N THR A 167 -13.06 -12.78 20.02
CA THR A 167 -14.24 -13.61 19.74
C THR A 167 -15.49 -13.10 20.44
N GLY A 168 -15.37 -12.04 21.25
CA GLY A 168 -16.45 -11.37 21.93
C GLY A 168 -17.19 -10.37 21.04
N ALA A 169 -17.79 -9.36 21.69
CA ALA A 169 -18.48 -8.28 20.98
C ALA A 169 -17.47 -7.41 20.23
N LYS A 170 -17.82 -6.99 19.01
CA LYS A 170 -16.99 -6.12 18.14
C LYS A 170 -17.65 -4.76 17.91
N ASP A 171 -18.37 -4.30 18.91
CA ASP A 171 -19.34 -3.20 18.85
C ASP A 171 -18.75 -1.82 19.20
N LYS A 172 -17.47 -1.75 19.60
CA LYS A 172 -16.80 -0.52 20.07
C LYS A 172 -15.66 -0.05 19.18
N GLY A 173 -15.43 -0.68 18.04
CA GLY A 173 -14.43 -0.27 17.07
C GLY A 173 -13.77 -1.42 16.32
N THR A 174 -13.78 -2.63 16.87
CA THR A 174 -13.10 -3.77 16.25
C THR A 174 -13.65 -4.09 14.85
N SER A 175 -14.96 -3.96 14.62
CA SER A 175 -15.56 -4.17 13.30
C SER A 175 -15.04 -3.14 12.29
N GLU A 176 -14.97 -1.87 12.69
CA GLU A 176 -14.45 -0.77 11.87
C GLU A 176 -12.94 -0.92 11.62
N LEU A 177 -12.18 -1.38 12.61
CA LEU A 177 -10.75 -1.66 12.48
C LEU A 177 -10.47 -2.81 11.52
N ILE A 178 -11.30 -3.87 11.53
CA ILE A 178 -11.22 -4.95 10.54
C ILE A 178 -11.48 -4.40 9.13
N ALA A 179 -12.52 -3.59 8.96
CA ALA A 179 -12.84 -2.99 7.66
C ALA A 179 -11.69 -2.09 7.17
N LEU A 180 -11.09 -1.29 8.06
CA LEU A 180 -9.92 -0.47 7.75
C LEU A 180 -8.73 -1.33 7.34
N ASN A 181 -8.43 -2.40 8.08
CA ASN A 181 -7.35 -3.34 7.77
C ASN A 181 -7.49 -3.91 6.35
N THR A 182 -8.69 -4.35 5.97
CA THR A 182 -8.96 -4.87 4.63
C THR A 182 -8.73 -3.80 3.56
N SER A 183 -9.30 -2.60 3.72
CA SER A 183 -9.14 -1.52 2.75
C SER A 183 -7.68 -1.09 2.58
N ILE A 184 -6.90 -1.08 3.66
CA ILE A 184 -5.48 -0.73 3.63
C ILE A 184 -4.62 -1.83 2.97
N ASN A 185 -4.98 -3.10 3.13
CA ASN A 185 -4.34 -4.20 2.38
C ASN A 185 -4.62 -4.07 0.87
N ASP A 186 -5.85 -3.76 0.50
CA ASP A 186 -6.24 -3.57 -0.91
C ASP A 186 -5.52 -2.34 -1.51
N LEU A 187 -5.41 -1.26 -0.75
CA LEU A 187 -4.67 -0.06 -1.16
C LEU A 187 -3.17 -0.34 -1.33
N LEU A 188 -2.55 -1.11 -0.41
CA LEU A 188 -1.15 -1.49 -0.53
C LEU A 188 -0.91 -2.35 -1.78
N THR A 189 -1.78 -3.34 -2.02
CA THR A 189 -1.71 -4.20 -3.20
C THR A 189 -1.80 -3.38 -4.49
N ALA A 190 -2.72 -2.41 -4.55
CA ALA A 190 -2.85 -1.52 -5.70
C ALA A 190 -1.62 -0.63 -5.89
N ALA A 191 -1.03 -0.11 -4.81
CA ALA A 191 0.18 0.71 -4.89
C ALA A 191 1.40 -0.10 -5.37
N GLU A 192 1.55 -1.35 -4.93
CA GLU A 192 2.60 -2.27 -5.39
C GLU A 192 2.41 -2.66 -6.87
N ALA A 193 1.16 -2.80 -7.31
CA ALA A 193 0.84 -3.03 -8.72
C ALA A 193 1.24 -1.83 -9.61
N GLU A 194 1.03 -0.59 -9.16
CA GLU A 194 1.47 0.62 -9.88
C GLU A 194 3.00 0.68 -10.02
N VAL A 195 3.74 0.32 -8.97
CA VAL A 195 5.21 0.21 -9.04
C VAL A 195 5.61 -0.84 -10.06
N THR A 196 4.95 -2.01 -10.04
CA THR A 196 5.21 -3.11 -10.97
C THR A 196 4.90 -2.69 -12.41
N ALA A 197 3.80 -1.98 -12.65
CA ALA A 197 3.42 -1.47 -13.95
C ALA A 197 4.44 -0.44 -14.48
N ALA A 198 4.89 0.48 -13.63
CA ALA A 198 5.89 1.48 -13.99
C ALA A 198 7.24 0.84 -14.35
N ILE A 199 7.65 -0.23 -13.65
CA ILE A 199 8.86 -1.00 -13.97
C ILE A 199 8.67 -1.78 -15.28
N ASN A 200 7.54 -2.46 -15.45
CA ASN A 200 7.23 -3.25 -16.64
C ASN A 200 7.16 -2.40 -17.91
N ALA A 201 6.88 -1.10 -17.81
CA ALA A 201 6.94 -0.18 -18.94
C ALA A 201 8.35 -0.11 -19.58
N LEU A 202 9.42 -0.51 -18.87
CA LEU A 202 10.77 -0.64 -19.42
C LEU A 202 10.90 -1.81 -20.40
N THR A 203 10.21 -2.92 -20.14
CA THR A 203 10.53 -4.22 -20.77
C THR A 203 9.39 -4.79 -21.61
N ILE A 204 8.13 -4.52 -21.28
CA ILE A 204 6.99 -5.09 -22.00
C ILE A 204 6.78 -4.34 -23.32
N PRO A 205 6.83 -5.03 -24.48
CA PRO A 205 6.60 -4.40 -25.78
C PRO A 205 5.16 -3.89 -25.89
N ALA A 206 4.96 -2.77 -26.58
CA ALA A 206 3.64 -2.16 -26.79
C ALA A 206 2.85 -2.90 -27.88
N LYS A 207 3.53 -3.67 -28.74
CA LYS A 207 2.92 -4.56 -29.74
C LYS A 207 3.21 -6.03 -29.40
N PRO A 208 2.19 -6.91 -29.42
CA PRO A 208 2.38 -8.36 -29.31
C PRO A 208 3.10 -8.95 -30.53
#